data_AF-A0A7S1FEX0-F1
#
_entry.id   AF-A0A7S1FEX0-F1
#
_cell.length_a   1.000
_cell.length_b   1.000
_cell.length_c   1.000
_cell.angle_alpha   90.00
_cell.angle_beta   90.00
_cell.angle_gamma   90.00
#
_symmetry.space_group_name_H-M   'P 1'
#
loop_
_entity.id
_entity.type
_entity.pdbx_description
1 polymer ?
#
loop_
_entity_poly.entity_id
_entity_poly.type
_entity_poly.pdbx_seq_one_letter_code
_entity_poly.pdbx_strand_id
1 'polypeptide(L)'
;DRLELARKALQTLSVDLQGSLAQRLATGDRLRFGRALNSLKLDDATRNALILNVKREMPALKQPELLTRRCFRRQVNSLRCLGESATLSVLDEVLPGTSRAALVARSTMGGAAESRAKQLPSPHESLVESSLARSVDSLPAPTTNTAEGGAAERHAEESSTHPPLPESSSAPCASVPTESTVTLTNTRRKRSREDSAERSRG
;
A
#
# COMPACT_ATOMS: atom_id res chain seq x y z
N ASP A 1 7.41 14.17 0.96
CA ASP A 1 6.89 13.58 2.22
C ASP A 1 6.37 12.14 2.07
N ARG A 2 7.28 11.16 1.94
CA ARG A 2 6.88 9.74 1.80
C ARG A 2 6.25 9.18 3.08
N LEU A 3 6.77 9.57 4.24
CA LEU A 3 6.26 9.12 5.55
C LEU A 3 4.86 9.66 5.84
N GLU A 4 4.56 10.89 5.42
CA GLU A 4 3.20 11.45 5.59
C GLU A 4 2.17 10.73 4.72
N LEU A 5 2.54 10.40 3.48
CA LEU A 5 1.69 9.58 2.60
C LEU A 5 1.48 8.18 3.18
N ALA A 6 2.52 7.58 3.76
CA ALA A 6 2.41 6.29 4.47
C ALA A 6 1.48 6.40 5.68
N ARG A 7 1.60 7.45 6.50
CA ARG A 7 0.70 7.72 7.64
C ARG A 7 -0.75 7.82 7.19
N LYS A 8 -1.04 8.64 6.17
CA LYS A 8 -2.41 8.79 5.66
C LYS A 8 -2.98 7.48 5.13
N ALA A 9 -2.16 6.70 4.41
CA ALA A 9 -2.58 5.40 3.90
C ALA A 9 -2.85 4.40 5.05
N LEU A 10 -1.96 4.30 6.04
CA LEU A 10 -2.11 3.41 7.17
C LEU A 10 -3.25 3.81 8.11
N GLN A 11 -3.47 5.11 8.33
CA GLN A 11 -4.53 5.62 9.21
C GLN A 11 -5.94 5.23 8.76
N THR A 12 -6.13 4.93 7.47
CA THR A 12 -7.42 4.48 6.96
C THR A 12 -7.66 2.99 7.19
N LEU A 13 -6.59 2.21 7.39
CA LEU A 13 -6.68 0.79 7.71
C LEU A 13 -7.05 0.62 9.18
N SER A 14 -7.81 -0.43 9.48
CA SER A 14 -8.09 -0.84 10.85
C SER A 14 -6.83 -1.25 11.60
N VAL A 15 -6.88 -1.15 12.92
CA VAL A 15 -5.79 -1.58 13.82
C VAL A 15 -5.44 -3.05 13.60
N ASP A 16 -6.44 -3.91 13.34
CA ASP A 16 -6.24 -5.33 13.08
C ASP A 16 -5.46 -5.57 11.78
N LEU A 17 -5.77 -4.82 10.71
CA LEU A 17 -5.02 -4.90 9.46
C LEU A 17 -3.61 -4.32 9.61
N GLN A 18 -3.44 -3.23 10.36
CA GLN A 18 -2.12 -2.68 10.67
C GLN A 18 -1.27 -3.69 11.46
N GLY A 19 -1.84 -4.35 12.46
CA GLY A 19 -1.17 -5.38 13.25
C GLY A 19 -0.81 -6.62 12.43
N SER A 20 -1.73 -7.11 11.60
CA SER A 20 -1.47 -8.23 10.68
C SER A 20 -0.39 -7.88 9.65
N LEU A 21 -0.37 -6.64 9.16
CA LEU A 21 0.70 -6.15 8.29
C LEU A 21 2.04 -6.12 9.04
N ALA A 22 2.08 -5.50 10.22
CA ALA A 22 3.30 -5.41 11.04
C ALA A 22 3.86 -6.80 11.38
N GLN A 23 3.01 -7.75 11.78
CA GLN A 23 3.41 -9.12 12.07
C GLN A 23 4.00 -9.83 10.85
N ARG A 24 3.43 -9.64 9.65
CA ARG A 24 3.96 -10.24 8.42
C ARG A 24 5.29 -9.62 8.02
N LEU A 25 5.45 -8.32 8.19
CA LEU A 25 6.69 -7.61 7.88
C LEU A 25 7.80 -7.90 8.89
N ALA A 26 7.44 -8.36 10.10
CA ALA A 26 8.42 -8.68 11.13
C ALA A 26 9.46 -9.75 10.72
N THR A 27 9.13 -10.59 9.74
CA THR A 27 10.04 -11.65 9.25
C THR A 27 11.15 -11.16 8.31
N GLY A 28 11.17 -9.88 7.92
CA GLY A 28 12.35 -9.23 7.32
C GLY A 28 12.71 -9.57 5.87
N ASP A 29 11.83 -10.26 5.14
CA ASP A 29 12.01 -10.61 3.73
C ASP A 29 11.34 -9.59 2.79
N ARG A 30 12.13 -8.94 1.94
CA ARG A 30 11.62 -7.93 0.99
C ARG A 30 10.60 -8.48 -0.02
N LEU A 31 10.77 -9.73 -0.45
CA LEU A 31 9.80 -10.42 -1.31
C LEU A 31 8.47 -10.68 -0.59
N ARG A 32 8.48 -10.76 0.74
CA ARG A 32 7.27 -10.90 1.55
C ARG A 32 6.51 -9.61 1.69
N PHE A 33 7.12 -8.42 1.58
CA PHE A 33 6.40 -7.15 1.64
C PHE A 33 5.25 -7.10 0.62
N GLY A 34 5.56 -7.41 -0.65
CA GLY A 34 4.54 -7.47 -1.71
C GLY A 34 3.47 -8.53 -1.44
N ARG A 35 3.86 -9.72 -0.96
CA ARG A 35 2.94 -10.80 -0.61
C ARG A 35 2.05 -10.43 0.58
N ALA A 36 2.61 -9.79 1.61
CA ALA A 36 1.90 -9.32 2.80
C ALA A 36 0.82 -8.31 2.42
N LEU A 37 1.17 -7.32 1.60
CA LEU A 37 0.22 -6.35 1.07
C LEU A 37 -0.90 -7.01 0.24
N ASN A 38 -0.55 -7.94 -0.67
CA ASN A 38 -1.54 -8.66 -1.49
C ASN A 38 -2.46 -9.57 -0.67
N SER A 39 -2.00 -10.01 0.49
CA SER A 39 -2.77 -10.89 1.39
C SER A 39 -3.71 -10.15 2.34
N LEU A 40 -3.65 -8.81 2.36
CA LEU A 40 -4.60 -8.00 3.14
C LEU A 40 -5.99 -8.14 2.54
N LYS A 41 -6.95 -8.50 3.41
CA LYS A 41 -8.36 -8.56 3.07
C LYS A 41 -9.05 -7.33 3.62
N LEU A 42 -10.01 -6.80 2.89
CA LEU A 42 -10.83 -5.69 3.36
C LEU A 42 -11.73 -6.21 4.50
N ASP A 43 -11.58 -5.65 5.69
CA ASP A 43 -12.43 -5.88 6.85
C ASP A 43 -13.52 -4.80 6.96
N ASP A 44 -14.51 -5.04 7.81
CA ASP A 44 -15.66 -4.13 7.93
C ASP A 44 -15.27 -2.78 8.53
N ALA A 45 -14.31 -2.76 9.46
CA ALA A 45 -13.81 -1.51 10.05
C ALA A 45 -13.14 -0.61 9.01
N THR A 46 -12.22 -1.14 8.21
CA THR A 46 -11.59 -0.37 7.11
C THR A 46 -12.61 -0.01 6.04
N ARG A 47 -13.56 -0.91 5.73
CA ARG A 47 -14.62 -0.62 4.77
C ARG A 47 -15.44 0.60 5.20
N ASN A 48 -15.85 0.68 6.46
CA ASN A 48 -16.60 1.81 7.01
C ASN A 48 -15.78 3.11 6.98
N ALA A 49 -14.50 3.05 7.37
CA ALA A 49 -13.60 4.21 7.28
C ALA A 49 -13.45 4.73 5.83
N LEU A 50 -13.32 3.82 4.86
CA LEU A 50 -13.26 4.17 3.44
C LEU A 50 -14.57 4.79 2.94
N ILE A 51 -15.73 4.28 3.36
CA ILE A 51 -17.03 4.86 3.02
C ILE A 51 -17.11 6.31 3.53
N LEU A 52 -16.71 6.56 4.77
CA LEU A 52 -16.70 7.90 5.35
C LEU A 52 -15.78 8.86 4.57
N ASN A 53 -14.59 8.41 4.21
CA ASN A 53 -13.67 9.20 3.39
C ASN A 53 -14.26 9.49 2.00
N VAL A 54 -14.85 8.51 1.34
CA VAL A 54 -15.50 8.69 0.02
C VAL A 54 -16.68 9.64 0.12
N LYS A 55 -17.54 9.52 1.14
CA LYS A 55 -18.67 10.45 1.35
C LYS A 55 -18.20 11.88 1.63
N ARG A 56 -17.07 12.04 2.33
CA ARG A 56 -16.48 13.35 2.60
C ARG A 56 -15.94 14.01 1.34
N GLU A 57 -15.29 13.25 0.46
CA GLU A 57 -14.75 13.76 -0.80
C GLU A 57 -15.83 13.97 -1.87
N MET A 58 -16.85 13.11 -1.90
CA MET A 58 -17.93 13.12 -2.89
C MET A 58 -19.30 12.96 -2.22
N PRO A 59 -19.84 14.03 -1.60
CA PRO A 59 -21.08 13.96 -0.83
C PRO A 59 -22.33 13.66 -1.69
N ALA A 60 -22.29 13.96 -2.99
CA ALA A 60 -23.38 13.67 -3.91
C ALA A 60 -23.45 12.19 -4.36
N LEU A 61 -22.47 11.36 -3.96
CA LEU A 61 -22.39 9.97 -4.40
C LEU A 61 -23.41 9.09 -3.66
N LYS A 62 -24.35 8.49 -4.41
CA LYS A 62 -25.45 7.68 -3.85
C LYS A 62 -24.99 6.32 -3.28
N GLN A 63 -23.94 5.72 -3.85
CA GLN A 63 -23.46 4.38 -3.49
C GLN A 63 -21.92 4.35 -3.30
N PRO A 64 -21.40 4.96 -2.22
CA PRO A 64 -19.96 4.99 -1.93
C PRO A 64 -19.34 3.61 -1.71
N GLU A 65 -20.15 2.62 -1.37
CA GLU A 65 -19.74 1.22 -1.15
C GLU A 65 -19.07 0.63 -2.40
N LEU A 66 -19.52 1.02 -3.60
CA LEU A 66 -18.96 0.53 -4.87
C LEU A 66 -17.50 0.94 -5.08
N LEU A 67 -17.09 2.07 -4.50
CA LEU A 67 -15.73 2.58 -4.63
C LEU A 67 -14.78 2.04 -3.55
N THR A 68 -15.30 1.47 -2.46
CA THR A 68 -14.49 1.00 -1.33
C THR A 68 -13.37 0.03 -1.73
N ARG A 69 -13.70 -0.98 -2.54
CA ARG A 69 -12.70 -1.96 -3.04
C ARG A 69 -11.63 -1.29 -3.90
N ARG A 70 -12.01 -0.30 -4.72
CA ARG A 70 -11.07 0.46 -5.55
C ARG A 70 -10.17 1.33 -4.68
N CYS A 71 -10.72 2.03 -3.70
CA CYS A 71 -9.96 2.86 -2.76
C CYS A 71 -8.99 2.02 -1.93
N PHE A 72 -9.44 0.88 -1.39
CA PHE A 72 -8.59 -0.04 -0.64
C PHE A 72 -7.39 -0.51 -1.48
N ARG A 73 -7.63 -1.00 -2.70
CA ARG A 73 -6.56 -1.40 -3.62
C ARG A 73 -5.62 -0.25 -3.96
N ARG A 74 -6.13 0.97 -4.10
CA ARG A 74 -5.31 2.16 -4.35
C ARG A 74 -4.39 2.45 -3.17
N GLN A 75 -4.89 2.32 -1.93
CA GLN A 75 -4.06 2.46 -0.72
C GLN A 75 -2.98 1.37 -0.63
N VAL A 76 -3.33 0.11 -0.90
CA VAL A 76 -2.35 -0.99 -0.93
C VAL A 76 -1.26 -0.72 -1.98
N ASN A 77 -1.63 -0.23 -3.17
CA ASN A 77 -0.66 0.16 -4.20
C ASN A 77 0.19 1.36 -3.77
N SER A 78 -0.39 2.36 -3.08
CA SER A 78 0.37 3.48 -2.52
C SER A 78 1.41 2.98 -1.52
N LEU A 79 1.04 2.10 -0.58
CA LEU A 79 2.00 1.49 0.35
C LEU A 79 3.11 0.73 -0.40
N ARG A 80 2.75 0.01 -1.47
CA ARG A 80 3.71 -0.71 -2.31
C ARG A 80 4.75 0.22 -2.94
N CYS A 81 4.30 1.35 -3.50
CA CYS A 81 5.17 2.34 -4.12
C CYS A 81 6.02 3.10 -3.10
N LEU A 82 5.49 3.33 -1.89
CA LEU A 82 6.23 3.94 -0.78
C LEU A 82 7.34 3.02 -0.28
N GLY A 83 7.11 1.71 -0.31
CA GLY A 83 8.10 0.68 0.01
C GLY A 83 8.09 0.27 1.48
N GLU A 84 8.79 -0.82 1.76
CA GLU A 84 8.82 -1.49 3.07
C GLU A 84 9.36 -0.58 4.18
N SER A 85 10.50 0.08 3.95
CA SER A 85 11.13 0.94 4.96
C SER A 85 10.23 2.08 5.46
N ALA A 86 9.54 2.77 4.54
CA ALA A 86 8.61 3.84 4.90
C ALA A 86 7.39 3.29 5.64
N THR A 87 6.89 2.12 5.21
CA THR A 87 5.72 1.47 5.83
C THR A 87 6.03 0.99 7.24
N LEU A 88 7.19 0.35 7.46
CA LEU A 88 7.65 -0.09 8.78
C LEU A 88 7.87 1.08 9.73
N SER A 89 8.56 2.13 9.27
CA SER A 89 8.83 3.33 10.10
C SER A 89 7.53 3.92 10.66
N VAL A 90 6.48 3.97 9.85
CA VAL A 90 5.18 4.49 10.29
C VAL A 90 4.39 3.48 11.12
N LEU A 91 4.44 2.19 10.80
CA LEU A 91 3.82 1.16 11.63
C LEU A 91 4.37 1.18 13.07
N ASP A 92 5.64 1.54 13.24
CA ASP A 92 6.27 1.66 14.55
C ASP A 92 5.82 2.88 15.34
N GLU A 93 5.49 3.97 14.64
CA GLU A 93 4.88 5.16 15.24
C GLU A 93 3.44 4.86 15.71
N VAL A 94 2.67 4.10 14.92
CA VAL A 94 1.25 3.84 15.18
C VAL A 94 1.03 2.68 16.16
N LEU A 95 1.84 1.64 16.05
CA LEU A 95 1.80 0.43 16.89
C LEU A 95 3.15 0.25 17.60
N PRO A 96 3.43 1.06 18.63
CA PRO A 96 4.70 0.98 19.34
C PRO A 96 4.89 -0.42 19.94
N GLY A 97 5.98 -1.08 19.54
CA GLY A 97 6.35 -2.41 20.02
C GLY A 97 6.37 -3.52 18.96
N THR A 98 5.75 -3.32 17.80
CA THR A 98 5.72 -4.36 16.75
C THR A 98 7.04 -4.52 16.00
N SER A 99 7.78 -3.43 15.69
CA SER A 99 9.12 -3.59 15.09
C SER A 99 10.17 -4.07 16.04
N ARG A 100 10.05 -3.80 17.34
CA ARG A 100 11.09 -4.22 18.28
C ARG A 100 11.17 -5.74 18.33
N ALA A 101 10.03 -6.43 18.26
CA ALA A 101 9.97 -7.88 18.07
C ALA A 101 10.54 -8.32 16.71
N ALA A 102 10.26 -7.57 15.63
CA ALA A 102 10.79 -7.84 14.29
C ALA A 102 12.32 -7.72 14.21
N LEU A 103 12.88 -6.62 14.71
CA LEU A 103 14.31 -6.35 14.73
C LEU A 103 15.03 -7.36 15.60
N VAL A 104 14.49 -7.71 16.77
CA VAL A 104 15.04 -8.77 17.62
C VAL A 104 15.04 -10.10 16.87
N ALA A 105 13.94 -10.48 16.20
CA ALA A 105 13.88 -11.70 15.40
C ALA A 105 14.91 -11.72 14.25
N ARG A 106 15.14 -10.57 13.60
CA ARG A 106 16.17 -10.42 12.56
C ARG A 106 17.58 -10.53 13.12
N SER A 107 17.85 -9.94 14.28
CA SER A 107 19.14 -10.05 14.97
C SER A 107 19.41 -11.46 15.48
N THR A 108 18.39 -12.21 15.92
CA THR A 108 18.56 -13.58 16.40
C THR A 108 18.73 -14.59 15.27
N MET A 109 18.18 -14.35 14.07
CA MET A 109 18.34 -15.25 12.91
C MET A 109 19.51 -14.87 11.98
N GLY A 110 20.01 -13.62 12.04
CA GLY A 110 21.15 -13.16 11.25
C GLY A 110 22.52 -13.32 11.92
N GLY A 111 22.59 -13.74 13.19
CA GLY A 111 23.82 -13.79 13.98
C GLY A 111 24.65 -15.09 13.89
N ALA A 112 24.24 -16.08 13.09
CA ALA A 112 24.89 -17.39 13.04
C ALA A 112 25.75 -17.64 11.79
N ALA A 113 26.12 -16.60 11.03
CA ALA A 113 26.89 -16.76 9.79
C ALA A 113 28.15 -15.88 9.68
N GLU A 114 28.58 -15.20 10.75
CA GLU A 114 29.77 -14.33 10.67
C GLU A 114 30.67 -14.46 11.90
N SER A 115 31.20 -15.66 12.12
CA SER A 115 32.39 -15.90 12.95
C SER A 115 32.95 -17.30 12.68
N ARG A 116 33.46 -17.56 11.47
CA ARG A 116 34.44 -18.64 11.29
C ARG A 116 35.50 -18.30 10.26
N ALA A 117 36.67 -18.04 10.82
CA ALA A 117 38.00 -18.26 10.26
C ALA A 117 38.48 -17.33 9.13
N LYS A 118 39.11 -16.24 9.58
CA LYS A 118 40.44 -15.87 9.05
C LYS A 118 41.39 -17.05 9.28
N GLN A 119 41.69 -17.82 8.23
CA GLN A 119 42.94 -18.57 8.13
C GLN A 119 43.25 -18.84 6.65
N LEU A 120 44.11 -17.99 6.08
CA LEU A 120 44.97 -18.32 4.96
C LEU A 120 45.87 -19.50 5.39
N PRO A 121 46.17 -20.44 4.47
CA PRO A 121 47.34 -20.26 3.61
C PRO A 121 47.11 -20.69 2.15
N SER A 122 47.69 -19.94 1.22
CA SER A 122 48.08 -20.44 -0.11
C SER A 122 49.50 -21.06 0.00
N PRO A 123 50.13 -21.59 -1.07
CA PRO A 123 49.65 -22.19 -2.33
C PRO A 123 50.28 -23.60 -2.54
N HIS A 124 49.71 -24.46 -3.40
CA HIS A 124 50.49 -25.35 -4.28
C HIS A 124 49.56 -26.09 -5.26
N GLU A 125 49.75 -25.77 -6.54
CA GLU A 125 49.77 -26.64 -7.71
C GLU A 125 49.02 -27.97 -7.68
N SER A 126 48.02 -28.12 -8.55
CA SER A 126 47.88 -29.34 -9.35
C SER A 126 46.99 -29.08 -10.57
N LEU A 127 47.69 -29.06 -11.69
CA LEU A 127 47.24 -29.05 -13.07
C LEU A 127 46.63 -30.43 -13.39
N VAL A 128 45.35 -30.49 -13.78
CA VAL A 128 44.87 -31.56 -14.68
C VAL A 128 43.72 -31.05 -15.54
N GLU A 129 43.99 -30.99 -16.84
CA GLU A 129 43.03 -30.99 -17.93
C GLU A 129 42.04 -32.15 -17.83
N SER A 130 40.78 -31.92 -18.19
CA SER A 130 39.94 -32.82 -19.01
C SER A 130 38.60 -32.13 -19.24
N SER A 131 38.39 -31.51 -20.40
CA SER A 131 38.06 -32.09 -21.70
C SER A 131 36.54 -32.15 -21.94
N LEU A 132 36.21 -31.71 -23.16
CA LEU A 132 34.93 -31.59 -23.82
C LEU A 132 33.96 -32.76 -23.58
N ALA A 133 32.68 -32.43 -23.41
CA ALA A 133 31.60 -33.15 -24.09
C ALA A 133 30.41 -32.24 -24.33
N ARG A 134 30.26 -31.90 -25.60
CA ARG A 134 29.14 -31.20 -26.22
C ARG A 134 28.10 -32.28 -26.57
N SER A 135 26.94 -32.27 -25.93
CA SER A 135 25.76 -33.00 -26.41
C SER A 135 24.54 -32.11 -26.27
N VAL A 136 24.21 -31.48 -27.39
CA VAL A 136 22.86 -31.11 -27.79
C VAL A 136 22.08 -32.40 -27.98
N ASP A 137 20.97 -32.58 -27.26
CA ASP A 137 19.74 -33.13 -27.83
C ASP A 137 18.56 -33.07 -26.84
N SER A 138 17.35 -33.09 -27.40
CA SER A 138 16.05 -33.30 -26.73
C SER A 138 15.30 -32.10 -26.14
N LEU A 139 14.73 -31.31 -27.05
CA LEU A 139 13.46 -30.60 -26.87
C LEU A 139 12.28 -31.60 -26.92
N PRO A 140 11.31 -31.55 -25.99
CA PRO A 140 9.95 -31.97 -26.26
C PRO A 140 9.03 -30.76 -26.53
N ALA A 141 8.17 -30.96 -27.53
CA ALA A 141 7.30 -30.00 -28.19
C ALA A 141 6.25 -29.31 -27.29
N PRO A 142 5.81 -28.08 -27.65
CA PRO A 142 4.60 -27.48 -27.10
C PRO A 142 3.34 -28.09 -27.75
N THR A 143 2.45 -28.62 -26.93
CA THR A 143 1.08 -29.00 -27.32
C THR A 143 0.21 -27.74 -27.39
N THR A 144 0.01 -27.24 -28.61
CA THR A 144 -0.99 -26.21 -28.92
C THR A 144 -2.35 -26.87 -29.17
N ASN A 145 -3.14 -27.00 -28.12
CA ASN A 145 -4.59 -27.14 -28.25
C ASN A 145 -5.20 -25.80 -27.83
N THR A 146 -5.86 -25.09 -28.74
CA THR A 146 -7.16 -24.44 -28.50
C THR A 146 -7.65 -23.81 -29.81
N ALA A 147 -8.60 -24.53 -30.40
CA ALA A 147 -9.82 -24.08 -31.06
C ALA A 147 -9.79 -22.87 -32.01
N GLU A 148 -10.04 -23.23 -33.27
CA GLU A 148 -10.68 -22.46 -34.33
C GLU A 148 -11.90 -21.64 -33.87
N GLY A 149 -12.15 -20.55 -34.60
CA GLY A 149 -13.50 -20.08 -34.88
C GLY A 149 -13.76 -18.62 -34.52
N GLY A 150 -13.70 -17.73 -35.50
CA GLY A 150 -14.24 -16.37 -35.34
C GLY A 150 -13.69 -15.35 -36.33
N ALA A 151 -13.95 -15.55 -37.62
CA ALA A 151 -13.78 -14.53 -38.64
C ALA A 151 -14.86 -13.45 -38.50
N ALA A 152 -14.44 -12.19 -38.39
CA ALA A 152 -15.15 -10.99 -38.83
C ALA A 152 -14.09 -9.87 -38.93
N GLU A 153 -13.51 -9.64 -40.10
CA GLU A 153 -13.97 -8.62 -41.06
C GLU A 153 -13.72 -7.21 -40.49
N ARG A 154 -12.48 -6.71 -40.64
CA ARG A 154 -12.11 -5.69 -41.64
C ARG A 154 -13.18 -4.61 -41.83
N HIS A 155 -13.05 -3.48 -41.13
CA HIS A 155 -13.38 -2.18 -41.69
C HIS A 155 -12.36 -1.16 -41.17
N ALA A 156 -11.44 -0.80 -42.06
CA ALA A 156 -10.77 0.49 -42.02
C ALA A 156 -11.79 1.51 -42.52
N GLU A 157 -12.05 2.58 -41.77
CA GLU A 157 -12.40 3.87 -42.35
C GLU A 157 -11.82 4.99 -41.47
N GLU A 158 -10.87 5.66 -42.10
CA GLU A 158 -10.41 7.01 -41.85
C GLU A 158 -11.59 7.97 -42.00
N SER A 159 -11.89 8.78 -40.97
CA SER A 159 -12.72 9.96 -41.19
C SER A 159 -12.32 11.10 -40.27
N SER A 160 -11.65 12.04 -40.92
CA SER A 160 -11.39 13.40 -40.47
C SER A 160 -12.71 14.18 -40.47
N THR A 161 -13.16 14.70 -39.31
CA THR A 161 -14.07 15.85 -39.29
C THR A 161 -13.96 16.61 -37.96
N HIS A 162 -13.36 17.79 -38.05
CA HIS A 162 -13.48 18.91 -37.11
C HIS A 162 -14.52 19.90 -37.72
N PRO A 163 -14.99 20.94 -37.01
CA PRO A 163 -15.93 21.04 -35.88
C PRO A 163 -17.33 21.59 -36.31
N PRO A 164 -18.24 21.95 -35.37
CA PRO A 164 -18.42 23.39 -35.17
C PRO A 164 -18.52 23.84 -33.70
N LEU A 165 -18.04 25.06 -33.48
CA LEU A 165 -18.34 25.93 -32.34
C LEU A 165 -19.85 26.15 -32.19
N PRO A 166 -20.40 26.12 -30.97
CA PRO A 166 -21.58 26.89 -30.66
C PRO A 166 -21.23 28.22 -29.98
N GLU A 167 -21.98 29.21 -30.41
CA GLU A 167 -21.87 30.64 -30.23
C GLU A 167 -21.87 31.13 -28.77
N SER A 168 -21.17 32.24 -28.60
CA SER A 168 -21.39 33.26 -27.59
C SER A 168 -22.89 33.49 -27.33
N SER A 169 -23.37 33.15 -26.13
CA SER A 169 -24.62 33.71 -25.62
C SER A 169 -24.33 34.53 -24.37
N SER A 170 -24.70 35.79 -24.51
CA SER A 170 -24.63 36.92 -23.60
C SER A 170 -25.07 36.63 -22.17
N ALA A 171 -24.37 37.28 -21.23
CA ALA A 171 -24.74 37.49 -19.84
C ALA A 171 -26.22 37.91 -19.66
N PRO A 172 -26.76 37.67 -18.45
CA PRO A 172 -27.18 38.82 -17.68
C PRO A 172 -26.46 38.94 -16.33
N CYS A 173 -26.02 40.16 -16.06
CA CYS A 173 -25.69 40.67 -14.73
C CYS A 173 -26.84 40.39 -13.76
N ALA A 174 -26.56 39.71 -12.66
CA ALA A 174 -27.40 39.77 -11.47
C ALA A 174 -26.49 39.78 -10.24
N SER A 175 -26.21 41.00 -9.79
CA SER A 175 -25.68 41.33 -8.48
C SER A 175 -26.68 40.90 -7.41
N VAL A 176 -26.29 40.04 -6.46
CA VAL A 176 -26.66 40.22 -5.06
C VAL A 176 -25.64 39.54 -4.15
N PRO A 177 -25.00 40.27 -3.21
CA PRO A 177 -24.26 39.67 -2.11
C PRO A 177 -25.22 39.36 -0.96
N THR A 178 -25.14 38.18 -0.37
CA THR A 178 -25.61 37.99 1.00
C THR A 178 -24.55 37.23 1.78
N GLU A 179 -23.81 38.02 2.55
CA GLU A 179 -23.04 37.55 3.70
C GLU A 179 -23.95 36.72 4.59
N SER A 180 -23.68 35.43 4.70
CA SER A 180 -24.17 34.61 5.81
C SER A 180 -22.99 34.37 6.75
N THR A 181 -22.79 35.36 7.61
CA THR A 181 -22.06 35.26 8.87
C THR A 181 -22.65 34.13 9.69
N VAL A 182 -22.06 32.94 9.63
CA VAL A 182 -22.36 31.87 10.58
C VAL A 182 -21.36 31.97 11.72
N THR A 183 -21.87 32.52 12.81
CA THR A 183 -21.25 32.70 14.12
C THR A 183 -20.63 31.40 14.64
N LEU A 184 -19.31 31.38 14.80
CA LEU A 184 -18.61 30.39 15.62
C LEU A 184 -19.15 30.43 17.05
N THR A 185 -19.87 29.40 17.49
CA THR A 185 -20.10 29.14 18.91
C THR A 185 -19.07 28.14 19.41
N ASN A 186 -17.98 28.70 19.91
CA ASN A 186 -16.89 28.01 20.58
C ASN A 186 -17.41 27.46 21.93
N THR A 187 -17.77 26.18 22.01
CA THR A 187 -18.11 25.53 23.29
C THR A 187 -16.83 25.13 24.02
N ARG A 188 -16.32 26.13 24.74
CA ARG A 188 -15.38 26.08 25.86
C ARG A 188 -15.83 25.04 26.90
N ARG A 189 -15.40 23.78 26.79
CA ARG A 189 -15.52 22.81 27.89
C ARG A 189 -14.31 22.93 28.82
N LYS A 190 -14.59 23.59 29.96
CA LYS A 190 -13.79 23.68 31.18
C LYS A 190 -13.22 22.30 31.56
N ARG A 191 -11.92 22.25 31.84
CA ARG A 191 -11.34 21.97 33.17
C ARG A 191 -12.13 20.93 33.99
N SER A 192 -11.58 19.72 34.11
CA SER A 192 -11.62 18.98 35.37
C SER A 192 -10.17 18.75 35.79
N ARG A 193 -9.70 19.69 36.60
CA ARG A 193 -8.61 19.49 37.56
C ARG A 193 -9.30 18.94 38.82
N GLU A 194 -8.57 18.16 39.61
CA GLU A 194 -8.98 17.61 40.91
C GLU A 194 -9.91 16.39 40.83
N ASP A 195 -9.39 15.20 41.14
CA ASP A 195 -9.67 14.61 42.45
C ASP A 195 -8.69 13.46 42.79
N SER A 196 -8.23 13.44 44.05
CA SER A 196 -7.72 12.29 44.81
C SER A 196 -6.47 11.54 44.29
N ALA A 197 -5.23 11.71 44.80
CA ALA A 197 -4.75 11.72 46.19
C ALA A 197 -5.38 10.61 47.07
N GLU A 198 -4.52 9.95 47.85
CA GLU A 198 -4.82 8.97 48.91
C GLU A 198 -5.26 7.55 48.52
N ARG A 199 -4.28 6.64 48.55
CA ARG A 199 -4.25 5.44 49.43
C ARG A 199 -2.88 4.79 49.31
N SER A 200 -1.88 5.41 49.92
CA SER A 200 -1.19 4.81 51.08
C SER A 200 -2.07 3.93 51.99
N ARG A 201 -1.48 2.81 52.44
CA ARG A 201 -1.90 1.82 53.46
C ARG A 201 -2.58 0.55 52.95
N GLY A 202 -1.80 -0.52 53.01
CA GLY A 202 -2.13 -1.93 52.82
C GLY A 202 -0.84 -2.71 52.84
#